data_AF-A0A285NFS9-F1
#
_entry.id   AF-A0A285NFS9-F1
#
_cell.length_a   1.000
_cell.length_b   1.000
_cell.length_c   1.000
_cell.angle_alpha   90.00
_cell.angle_beta   90.00
_cell.angle_gamma   90.00
#
_symmetry.space_group_name_H-M   'P 1'
#
loop_
_entity.id
_entity.type
_entity.pdbx_description
1 polymer ?
#
loop_
_entity_poly.entity_id
_entity_poly.type
_entity_poly.pdbx_seq_one_letter_code
_entity_poly.pdbx_strand_id
1 'polypeptide(L)'
;MSDNSENTTQDAKGKGMSAWLKRTLIFGVPLTGAAIFFVFGIIFWGGFNTAMEATNTMTFCISCHEMENNVYEEYKPTIHHQNRTGVRATCSDCHVPDPWIHKMVRKVEASKEVWGKITGTINTKEKFEAKRLYLAKRVWNTMKNTDSRECRNCHNFESMAPEFQKPRARKQHLNAFKTGQTCIDCHKGIAHKNIRDLLTDEELEALEAPNPDFIREVPETYLASLKKIEEIEAAQTKAEEEAKKAAADAMKAKIAKAVEAAVAKEQAKAAAAASGGSSDSAAAPSSGDSIAGNVDWNAVDEKSMTLFYPGQASFEWVQYGKNHGGARPVTKAGDRCTTCHAKELKDMGAKIVSGEKAEETPIPGKRGHIDMTLQATHDKENLYIRMQWENGPHNPVPFVDGGKMDPENEVKVAMMIAGNDIKLVEQAGCWATCHHDSRYMPHAPAGEDIAKFPEVGERIDVKDGVTKYLAESRTKVEVKGRRGKKRGGWEKLKDQGDLDGQLANGAFMDLMRYIPKVGGVNSSILTERKMDEAKSVMAEGKLEGDTWTVVLKRPLKASGPGDIALEPGKTYTVGFAIHDDYTNARFHHVSLEYKLALDNPEAEINVVGK
;
A
#
# COMPACT_ATOMS: atom_id res chain seq x y z
N MET A 1 54.20 -29.29 -105.09
CA MET A 1 55.26 -28.64 -105.87
C MET A 1 55.21 -27.15 -105.56
N SER A 2 56.26 -26.72 -104.88
CA SER A 2 56.91 -25.41 -104.77
C SER A 2 56.23 -24.10 -105.20
N ASP A 3 56.33 -23.17 -104.25
CA ASP A 3 56.82 -21.78 -104.34
C ASP A 3 55.89 -20.56 -104.48
N ASN A 4 55.95 -19.76 -103.39
CA ASN A 4 56.15 -18.30 -103.26
C ASN A 4 55.25 -17.30 -104.00
N SER A 5 54.59 -16.42 -103.24
CA SER A 5 55.24 -15.19 -102.76
C SER A 5 54.41 -14.46 -101.69
N GLU A 6 55.13 -13.80 -100.78
CA GLU A 6 54.73 -13.13 -99.55
C GLU A 6 53.67 -12.02 -99.69
N ASN A 7 52.86 -11.83 -98.64
CA ASN A 7 52.56 -10.47 -98.17
C ASN A 7 52.35 -10.45 -96.66
N THR A 8 53.01 -9.51 -96.01
CA THR A 8 53.25 -9.38 -94.57
C THR A 8 52.36 -8.31 -93.95
N THR A 9 51.93 -8.56 -92.70
CA THR A 9 51.54 -7.59 -91.65
C THR A 9 50.27 -6.76 -91.88
N GLN A 10 49.37 -6.50 -90.92
CA GLN A 10 49.45 -6.55 -89.46
C GLN A 10 48.01 -6.42 -88.90
N ASP A 11 47.72 -7.23 -87.87
CA ASP A 11 46.49 -7.14 -87.06
C ASP A 11 46.42 -5.81 -86.29
N ALA A 12 45.33 -5.06 -86.48
CA ALA A 12 45.03 -3.85 -85.76
C ALA A 12 43.65 -3.95 -85.08
N LYS A 13 43.58 -4.62 -83.93
CA LYS A 13 42.45 -4.49 -82.98
C LYS A 13 42.91 -4.97 -81.59
N GLY A 14 43.10 -4.04 -80.64
CA GLY A 14 43.21 -4.44 -79.21
C GLY A 14 44.02 -3.59 -78.23
N LYS A 15 44.50 -2.36 -78.54
CA LYS A 15 45.38 -1.61 -77.62
C LYS A 15 44.82 -0.31 -77.01
N GLY A 16 43.55 0.06 -77.23
CA GLY A 16 43.00 1.32 -76.71
C GLY A 16 42.55 1.29 -75.24
N MET A 17 42.03 0.17 -74.75
CA MET A 17 41.32 0.14 -73.46
C MET A 17 42.23 -0.15 -72.25
N SER A 18 43.42 -0.70 -72.47
CA SER A 18 44.34 -1.14 -71.40
C SER A 18 45.21 -0.01 -70.81
N ALA A 19 45.48 1.07 -71.55
CA ALA A 19 46.41 2.11 -71.14
C ALA A 19 45.79 3.20 -70.23
N TRP A 20 44.47 3.43 -70.32
CA TRP A 20 43.78 4.44 -69.50
C TRP A 20 43.56 3.98 -68.05
N LEU A 21 43.30 2.68 -67.85
CA LEU A 21 43.12 2.07 -66.53
C LEU A 21 44.40 2.06 -65.66
N LYS A 22 45.59 2.22 -66.26
CA LYS A 22 46.88 2.17 -65.53
C LYS A 22 47.33 3.52 -64.95
N ARG A 23 46.72 4.64 -65.34
CA ARG A 23 47.11 6.01 -64.90
C ARG A 23 46.30 6.59 -63.74
N THR A 24 45.25 5.90 -63.29
CA THR A 24 44.36 6.33 -62.20
C THR A 24 44.50 5.48 -60.93
N LEU A 25 45.58 4.71 -60.81
CA LEU A 25 45.89 3.87 -59.64
C LEU A 25 46.65 4.71 -58.59
N ILE A 26 45.97 5.08 -57.51
CA ILE A 26 46.59 5.58 -56.27
C ILE A 26 46.55 4.42 -55.26
N PHE A 27 47.71 4.00 -54.72
CA PHE A 27 47.85 2.81 -53.84
C PHE A 27 47.26 1.50 -54.41
N GLY A 28 47.28 1.31 -55.73
CA GLY A 28 46.81 0.06 -56.35
C GLY A 28 45.30 -0.07 -56.53
N VAL A 29 44.52 0.97 -56.18
CA VAL A 29 43.07 1.03 -56.43
C VAL A 29 42.77 2.03 -57.54
N PRO A 30 42.02 1.67 -58.61
CA PRO A 30 41.63 2.62 -59.63
C PRO A 30 40.67 3.65 -59.02
N LEU A 31 40.99 4.94 -59.11
CA LEU A 31 40.21 6.08 -58.59
C LEU A 31 38.72 6.01 -58.97
N THR A 32 38.44 5.57 -60.20
CA THR A 32 37.06 5.36 -60.68
C THR A 32 36.34 4.26 -59.91
N GLY A 33 37.03 3.15 -59.61
CA GLY A 33 36.47 2.08 -58.78
C GLY A 33 36.22 2.55 -57.35
N ALA A 34 37.18 3.28 -56.76
CA ALA A 34 37.02 3.85 -55.42
C ALA A 34 35.83 4.83 -55.33
N ALA A 35 35.66 5.70 -56.33
CA ALA A 35 34.52 6.63 -56.38
C ALA A 35 33.18 5.89 -56.52
N ILE A 36 33.12 4.85 -57.35
CA ILE A 36 31.92 4.01 -57.50
C ILE A 36 31.57 3.33 -56.17
N PHE A 37 32.54 2.66 -55.52
CA PHE A 37 32.31 2.01 -54.23
C PHE A 37 31.89 3.01 -53.14
N PHE A 38 32.43 4.22 -53.14
CA PHE A 38 32.04 5.27 -52.20
C PHE A 38 30.59 5.72 -52.40
N VAL A 39 30.18 5.98 -53.65
CA VAL A 39 28.79 6.35 -53.97
C VAL A 39 27.83 5.21 -53.62
N PHE A 40 28.17 3.97 -53.97
CA PHE A 40 27.39 2.79 -53.55
C PHE A 40 27.32 2.66 -52.03
N GLY A 41 28.41 2.94 -51.32
CA GLY A 41 28.45 2.94 -49.86
C GLY A 41 27.49 3.97 -49.24
N ILE A 42 27.44 5.19 -49.78
CA ILE A 42 26.50 6.23 -49.34
C ILE A 42 25.05 5.80 -49.59
N ILE A 43 24.75 5.32 -50.80
CA ILE A 43 23.40 4.88 -51.16
C ILE A 43 22.96 3.72 -50.25
N PHE A 44 23.84 2.73 -50.05
CA PHE A 44 23.56 1.60 -49.17
C PHE A 44 23.35 2.05 -47.72
N TRP A 45 24.23 2.88 -47.18
CA TRP A 45 24.12 3.36 -45.80
C TRP A 45 22.87 4.23 -45.59
N GLY A 46 22.58 5.15 -46.51
CA GLY A 46 21.39 5.99 -46.48
C GLY A 46 20.10 5.15 -46.62
N GLY A 47 20.08 4.22 -47.59
CA GLY A 47 18.96 3.31 -47.79
C GLY A 47 18.71 2.39 -46.59
N PHE A 48 19.78 1.84 -46.02
CA PHE A 48 19.71 0.99 -44.82
C PHE A 48 19.13 1.74 -43.62
N ASN A 49 19.64 2.94 -43.30
CA ASN A 49 19.12 3.72 -42.18
C ASN A 49 17.67 4.18 -42.40
N THR A 50 17.32 4.53 -43.64
CA THR A 50 15.94 4.89 -43.99
C THR A 50 14.99 3.71 -43.77
N ALA A 51 15.36 2.50 -44.20
CA ALA A 51 14.57 1.30 -43.97
C ALA A 51 14.47 0.95 -42.47
N MET A 52 15.57 1.10 -41.73
CA MET A 52 15.59 0.90 -40.28
C MET A 52 14.63 1.84 -39.56
N GLU A 53 14.58 3.10 -39.96
CA GLU A 53 13.69 4.08 -39.34
C GLU A 53 12.23 3.89 -39.75
N ALA A 54 11.97 3.57 -41.03
CA ALA A 54 10.62 3.22 -41.48
C ALA A 54 10.03 2.05 -40.67
N THR A 55 10.85 1.06 -40.33
CA THR A 55 10.44 -0.10 -39.51
C THR A 55 10.38 0.18 -38.00
N ASN A 56 10.60 1.43 -37.56
CA ASN A 56 10.36 1.90 -36.18
C ASN A 56 9.08 2.73 -36.07
N THR A 57 8.41 3.04 -37.18
CA THR A 57 7.22 3.88 -37.17
C THR A 57 6.01 3.14 -36.57
N MET A 58 5.11 3.90 -35.94
CA MET A 58 3.83 3.37 -35.46
C MET A 58 3.05 2.68 -36.59
N THR A 59 3.01 3.30 -37.78
CA THR A 59 2.33 2.77 -38.98
C THR A 59 2.86 1.39 -39.39
N PHE A 60 4.18 1.18 -39.32
CA PHE A 60 4.76 -0.13 -39.58
C PHE A 60 4.40 -1.14 -38.48
N CYS A 61 4.52 -0.77 -37.20
CA CYS A 61 4.22 -1.68 -36.10
C CYS A 61 2.77 -2.19 -36.13
N ILE A 62 1.82 -1.33 -36.51
CA ILE A 62 0.39 -1.69 -36.60
C ILE A 62 -0.03 -2.20 -37.98
N SER A 63 0.89 -2.33 -38.95
CA SER A 63 0.52 -2.89 -40.26
C SER A 63 0.17 -4.38 -40.20
N CYS A 64 0.50 -5.04 -39.08
CA CYS A 64 0.07 -6.39 -38.77
C CYS A 64 -1.23 -6.34 -37.96
N HIS A 65 -2.28 -7.02 -38.44
CA HIS A 65 -3.59 -7.07 -37.79
C HIS A 65 -3.53 -7.63 -36.35
N GLU A 66 -2.52 -8.45 -36.03
CA GLU A 66 -2.29 -8.96 -34.67
C GLU A 66 -1.89 -7.85 -33.70
N MET A 67 -1.15 -6.84 -34.17
CA MET A 67 -0.74 -5.71 -33.34
C MET A 67 -1.83 -4.64 -33.27
N GLU A 68 -2.46 -4.34 -34.42
CA GLU A 68 -3.54 -3.37 -34.54
C GLU A 68 -4.75 -3.76 -33.67
N ASN A 69 -5.25 -4.99 -33.80
CA ASN A 69 -6.49 -5.40 -33.13
C ASN A 69 -6.33 -5.74 -31.64
N ASN A 70 -5.10 -5.83 -31.14
CA ASN A 70 -4.81 -6.22 -29.75
C ASN A 70 -4.06 -5.12 -29.01
N VAL A 71 -2.73 -5.09 -29.09
CA VAL A 71 -1.88 -4.23 -28.25
C VAL A 71 -2.05 -2.74 -28.54
N TYR A 72 -2.39 -2.36 -29.77
CA TYR A 72 -2.66 -0.97 -30.12
C TYR A 72 -3.95 -0.45 -29.49
N GLU A 73 -5.02 -1.27 -29.48
CA GLU A 73 -6.27 -0.95 -28.78
C GLU A 73 -6.06 -0.71 -27.29
N GLU A 74 -5.19 -1.51 -26.66
CA GLU A 74 -4.84 -1.36 -25.24
C GLU A 74 -3.99 -0.12 -24.95
N TYR A 75 -3.22 0.33 -25.93
CA TYR A 75 -2.32 1.47 -25.81
C TYR A 75 -3.06 2.81 -25.95
N LYS A 76 -4.09 2.90 -26.80
CA LYS A 76 -4.88 4.12 -27.06
C LYS A 76 -5.41 4.84 -25.81
N PRO A 77 -5.99 4.16 -24.80
CA PRO A 77 -6.51 4.84 -23.60
C PRO A 77 -5.41 5.29 -22.62
N THR A 78 -4.13 5.03 -22.90
CA THR A 78 -3.04 5.30 -21.95
C THR A 78 -2.43 6.69 -22.12
N ILE A 79 -1.74 7.15 -21.07
CA ILE A 79 -0.99 8.43 -21.09
C ILE A 79 0.13 8.44 -22.13
N HIS A 80 0.59 7.26 -22.58
CA HIS A 80 1.60 7.17 -23.63
C HIS A 80 1.02 7.43 -25.02
N HIS A 81 -0.31 7.37 -25.20
CA HIS A 81 -1.00 7.74 -26.44
C HIS A 81 -1.46 9.21 -26.43
N GLN A 82 -2.10 9.64 -25.35
CA GLN A 82 -2.63 11.00 -25.20
C GLN A 82 -2.28 11.55 -23.82
N ASN A 83 -1.60 12.70 -23.78
CA ASN A 83 -1.18 13.36 -22.55
C ASN A 83 -1.17 14.87 -22.65
N ARG A 84 -0.93 15.53 -21.51
CA ARG A 84 -0.94 16.98 -21.37
C ARG A 84 0.18 17.73 -22.09
N THR A 85 1.28 17.06 -22.46
CA THR A 85 2.46 17.71 -23.07
C THR A 85 2.51 17.54 -24.59
N GLY A 86 1.71 16.63 -25.15
CA GLY A 86 1.74 16.28 -26.57
C GLY A 86 2.93 15.41 -26.98
N VAL A 87 3.86 15.11 -26.06
CA VAL A 87 5.01 14.23 -26.32
C VAL A 87 4.57 12.78 -26.14
N ARG A 88 4.58 12.00 -27.22
CA ARG A 88 4.01 10.66 -27.25
C ARG A 88 5.12 9.61 -27.43
N ALA A 89 5.14 8.61 -26.55
CA ALA A 89 5.97 7.42 -26.74
C ALA A 89 5.22 6.42 -27.65
N THR A 90 5.80 6.08 -28.78
CA THR A 90 5.29 5.11 -29.75
C THR A 90 5.80 3.68 -29.45
N CYS A 91 5.42 2.70 -30.28
CA CYS A 91 5.81 1.31 -30.07
C CYS A 91 7.33 1.11 -29.99
N SER A 92 8.08 1.77 -30.87
CA SER A 92 9.53 1.62 -30.97
C SER A 92 10.25 2.22 -29.75
N ASP A 93 9.75 3.33 -29.20
CA ASP A 93 10.34 3.97 -28.02
C ASP A 93 10.42 3.04 -26.80
N CYS A 94 9.54 2.03 -26.71
CA CYS A 94 9.54 1.04 -25.63
C CYS A 94 10.04 -0.36 -26.04
N HIS A 95 9.86 -0.76 -27.31
CA HIS A 95 10.17 -2.13 -27.77
C HIS A 95 11.44 -2.25 -28.62
N VAL A 96 12.01 -1.12 -29.05
CA VAL A 96 13.22 -1.05 -29.86
C VAL A 96 14.25 -0.19 -29.13
N PRO A 97 15.38 -0.76 -28.69
CA PRO A 97 16.42 0.00 -28.02
C PRO A 97 16.92 1.13 -28.91
N ASP A 98 17.18 2.29 -28.32
CA ASP A 98 17.67 3.42 -29.10
C ASP A 98 19.17 3.33 -29.43
N PRO A 99 20.06 2.88 -28.52
CA PRO A 99 21.47 2.67 -28.84
C PRO A 99 21.68 1.64 -29.95
N TRP A 100 22.49 1.99 -30.95
CA TRP A 100 22.62 1.26 -32.22
C TRP A 100 22.87 -0.24 -32.05
N ILE A 101 23.81 -0.65 -31.19
CA ILE A 101 24.15 -2.07 -31.00
C ILE A 101 22.93 -2.85 -30.49
N HIS A 102 22.23 -2.31 -29.49
CA HIS A 102 21.04 -2.95 -28.94
C HIS A 102 19.85 -2.93 -29.90
N LYS A 103 19.70 -1.84 -30.67
CA LYS A 103 18.73 -1.72 -31.77
C LYS A 103 18.91 -2.85 -32.78
N MET A 104 20.15 -3.08 -33.22
CA MET A 104 20.48 -4.12 -34.17
C MET A 104 20.21 -5.52 -33.63
N VAL A 105 20.59 -5.81 -32.38
CA VAL A 105 20.27 -7.10 -31.73
C VAL A 105 18.75 -7.35 -31.73
N ARG A 106 17.97 -6.35 -31.29
CA ARG A 106 16.50 -6.46 -31.25
C ARG A 106 15.88 -6.65 -32.63
N LYS A 107 16.40 -5.99 -33.66
CA LYS A 107 15.95 -6.12 -35.05
C LYS A 107 16.28 -7.50 -35.63
N VAL A 108 17.42 -8.08 -35.27
CA VAL A 108 17.73 -9.48 -35.60
C VAL A 108 16.75 -10.42 -34.88
N GLU A 109 16.46 -10.20 -33.60
CA GLU A 109 15.46 -11.00 -32.87
C GLU A 109 14.05 -10.88 -33.44
N ALA A 110 13.69 -9.71 -33.99
CA ALA A 110 12.39 -9.45 -34.62
C ALA A 110 12.14 -10.33 -35.86
N SER A 111 13.18 -10.91 -36.47
CA SER A 111 13.01 -11.92 -37.55
C SER A 111 12.12 -13.09 -37.11
N LYS A 112 12.11 -13.44 -35.81
CA LYS A 112 11.23 -14.46 -35.24
C LYS A 112 9.75 -14.05 -35.24
N GLU A 113 9.45 -12.75 -35.19
CA GLU A 113 8.08 -12.23 -35.27
C GLU A 113 7.54 -12.34 -36.70
N VAL A 114 8.38 -12.09 -37.71
CA VAL A 114 8.06 -12.33 -39.11
C VAL A 114 7.78 -13.82 -39.35
N TRP A 115 8.62 -14.71 -38.83
CA TRP A 115 8.35 -16.15 -38.86
C TRP A 115 7.02 -16.49 -38.17
N GLY A 116 6.77 -15.93 -36.99
CA GLY A 116 5.54 -16.13 -36.24
C GLY A 116 4.28 -15.65 -36.96
N LYS A 117 4.40 -14.59 -37.77
CA LYS A 117 3.36 -14.09 -38.69
C LYS A 117 3.09 -15.08 -39.81
N ILE A 118 4.15 -15.53 -40.49
CA ILE A 118 4.05 -16.51 -41.60
C ILE A 118 3.41 -17.82 -41.12
N THR A 119 3.78 -18.31 -39.94
CA THR A 119 3.21 -19.55 -39.37
C THR A 119 1.91 -19.34 -38.61
N GLY A 120 1.40 -18.10 -38.50
CA GLY A 120 0.11 -17.80 -37.86
C GLY A 120 0.03 -18.14 -36.36
N THR A 121 1.11 -17.88 -35.61
CA THR A 121 1.20 -18.25 -34.18
C THR A 121 0.29 -17.44 -33.25
N ILE A 122 -0.04 -16.20 -33.63
CA ILE A 122 -0.90 -15.26 -32.88
C ILE A 122 -1.90 -14.54 -33.80
N ASN A 123 -2.23 -15.12 -34.95
CA ASN A 123 -3.00 -14.46 -36.01
C ASN A 123 -4.51 -14.29 -35.71
N THR A 124 -4.98 -14.76 -34.56
CA THR A 124 -6.32 -14.48 -34.03
C THR A 124 -6.20 -13.99 -32.60
N LYS A 125 -7.24 -13.33 -32.09
CA LYS A 125 -7.28 -12.84 -30.71
C LYS A 125 -7.10 -13.98 -29.71
N GLU A 126 -7.75 -15.12 -29.94
CA GLU A 126 -7.68 -16.30 -29.06
C GLU A 126 -6.25 -16.84 -28.99
N LYS A 127 -5.55 -16.91 -30.13
CA LYS A 127 -4.14 -17.33 -30.16
C LYS A 127 -3.21 -16.32 -29.50
N PHE A 128 -3.48 -15.02 -29.67
CA PHE A 128 -2.73 -13.96 -29.00
C PHE A 128 -2.90 -14.06 -27.47
N GLU A 129 -4.15 -14.16 -26.98
CA GLU A 129 -4.45 -14.34 -25.56
C GLU A 129 -3.79 -15.60 -24.99
N ALA A 130 -3.86 -16.72 -25.71
CA ALA A 130 -3.22 -17.98 -25.31
C ALA A 130 -1.68 -17.86 -25.17
N LYS A 131 -1.05 -16.95 -25.93
CA LYS A 131 0.40 -16.67 -25.85
C LYS A 131 0.75 -15.40 -25.06
N ARG A 132 -0.22 -14.65 -24.55
CA ARG A 132 0.01 -13.32 -23.98
C ARG A 132 1.02 -13.33 -22.85
N LEU A 133 0.88 -14.25 -21.89
CA LEU A 133 1.81 -14.35 -20.77
C LEU A 133 3.23 -14.70 -21.21
N TYR A 134 3.37 -15.59 -22.19
CA TYR A 134 4.67 -15.93 -22.76
C TYR A 134 5.34 -14.71 -23.42
N LEU A 135 4.59 -13.94 -24.21
CA LEU A 135 5.09 -12.73 -24.87
C LEU A 135 5.45 -11.64 -23.84
N ALA A 136 4.59 -11.42 -22.85
CA ALA A 136 4.82 -10.44 -21.79
C ALA A 136 6.06 -10.78 -20.96
N LYS A 137 6.24 -12.05 -20.57
CA LYS A 137 7.45 -12.51 -19.85
C LYS A 137 8.73 -12.20 -20.63
N ARG A 138 8.75 -12.35 -21.95
CA ARG A 138 9.92 -12.01 -22.76
C ARG A 138 10.26 -10.53 -22.67
N VAL A 139 9.27 -9.66 -22.88
CA VAL A 139 9.46 -8.21 -22.80
C VAL A 139 9.87 -7.77 -21.40
N TRP A 140 9.21 -8.29 -20.36
CA TRP A 140 9.56 -7.97 -18.98
C TRP A 140 10.96 -8.41 -18.60
N ASN A 141 11.40 -9.60 -19.01
CA ASN A 141 12.76 -10.06 -18.79
C ASN A 141 13.78 -9.18 -19.53
N THR A 142 13.51 -8.79 -20.78
CA THR A 142 14.38 -7.87 -21.52
C THR A 142 14.52 -6.53 -20.80
N MET A 143 13.39 -5.93 -20.38
CA MET A 143 13.39 -4.66 -19.63
C MET A 143 14.08 -4.81 -18.27
N LYS A 144 13.87 -5.94 -17.58
CA LYS A 144 14.53 -6.21 -16.29
C LYS A 144 16.04 -6.30 -16.44
N ASN A 145 16.51 -7.05 -17.43
CA ASN A 145 17.94 -7.30 -17.64
C ASN A 145 18.70 -6.09 -18.19
N THR A 146 17.99 -5.08 -18.68
CA THR A 146 18.57 -3.87 -19.27
C THR A 146 18.33 -2.63 -18.42
N ASP A 147 18.00 -2.79 -17.13
CA ASP A 147 17.67 -1.69 -16.21
C ASP A 147 16.56 -0.77 -16.75
N SER A 148 15.60 -1.36 -17.45
CA SER A 148 14.50 -0.66 -18.13
C SER A 148 14.99 0.49 -19.01
N ARG A 149 16.11 0.29 -19.72
CA ARG A 149 16.77 1.28 -20.60
C ARG A 149 15.79 2.10 -21.42
N GLU A 150 14.83 1.45 -22.07
CA GLU A 150 13.85 2.11 -22.93
C GLU A 150 12.90 3.02 -22.15
N CYS A 151 12.50 2.64 -20.93
CA CYS A 151 11.75 3.53 -20.04
C CYS A 151 12.57 4.76 -19.67
N ARG A 152 13.87 4.57 -19.39
CA ARG A 152 14.78 5.61 -18.93
C ARG A 152 15.14 6.67 -19.98
N ASN A 153 14.88 6.40 -21.26
CA ASN A 153 14.99 7.40 -22.32
C ASN A 153 14.12 8.64 -22.05
N CYS A 154 12.94 8.42 -21.45
CA CYS A 154 11.99 9.48 -21.09
C CYS A 154 11.80 9.63 -19.57
N HIS A 155 12.01 8.56 -18.81
CA HIS A 155 11.80 8.48 -17.36
C HIS A 155 13.09 8.13 -16.62
N ASN A 156 14.10 9.01 -16.67
CA ASN A 156 15.34 8.77 -15.95
C ASN A 156 15.20 9.12 -14.46
N PHE A 157 15.46 8.15 -13.58
CA PHE A 157 15.49 8.30 -12.13
C PHE A 157 16.22 9.56 -11.66
N GLU A 158 17.39 9.85 -12.23
CA GLU A 158 18.27 10.94 -11.80
C GLU A 158 17.69 12.34 -12.08
N SER A 159 16.75 12.42 -13.02
CA SER A 159 16.11 13.67 -13.44
C SER A 159 14.65 13.76 -12.98
N MET A 160 14.16 12.77 -12.22
CA MET A 160 12.81 12.83 -11.65
C MET A 160 12.78 13.80 -10.47
N ALA A 161 11.82 14.71 -10.46
CA ALA A 161 11.62 15.64 -9.35
C ALA A 161 10.60 15.06 -8.34
N PRO A 162 11.02 14.62 -7.14
CA PRO A 162 10.15 14.05 -6.12
C PRO A 162 9.06 15.00 -5.61
N GLU A 163 9.25 16.33 -5.77
CA GLU A 163 8.23 17.32 -5.43
C GLU A 163 6.92 17.18 -6.22
N PHE A 164 6.94 16.57 -7.41
CA PHE A 164 5.76 16.33 -8.23
C PHE A 164 5.26 14.88 -8.16
N GLN A 165 5.83 14.09 -7.27
CA GLN A 165 5.46 12.69 -7.09
C GLN A 165 4.56 12.52 -5.87
N LYS A 166 3.64 11.56 -5.96
CA LYS A 166 2.85 11.14 -4.79
C LYS A 166 3.77 10.67 -3.66
N PRO A 167 3.41 10.87 -2.38
CA PRO A 167 4.25 10.49 -1.23
C PRO A 167 4.78 9.06 -1.26
N ARG A 168 3.93 8.11 -1.61
CA ARG A 168 4.34 6.71 -1.74
C ARG A 168 5.33 6.50 -2.89
N ALA A 169 5.10 7.15 -4.04
CA ALA A 169 5.93 6.98 -5.23
C ALA A 169 7.36 7.48 -5.01
N ARG A 170 7.54 8.67 -4.43
CA ARG A 170 8.89 9.20 -4.14
C ARG A 170 9.67 8.35 -3.14
N LYS A 171 9.00 7.73 -2.16
CA LYS A 171 9.64 6.77 -1.24
C LYS A 171 10.07 5.50 -1.96
N GLN A 172 9.21 4.94 -2.81
CA GLN A 172 9.55 3.74 -3.58
C GLN A 172 10.67 4.01 -4.60
N HIS A 173 10.65 5.15 -5.28
CA HIS A 173 11.75 5.56 -6.16
C HIS A 173 13.05 5.74 -5.37
N LEU A 174 13.02 6.39 -4.20
CA LEU A 174 14.20 6.51 -3.33
C LEU A 174 14.74 5.13 -2.90
N ASN A 175 13.86 4.18 -2.60
CA ASN A 175 14.26 2.81 -2.29
C ASN A 175 14.84 2.09 -3.53
N ALA A 176 14.33 2.36 -4.72
CA ALA A 176 14.85 1.78 -5.97
C ALA A 176 16.31 2.19 -6.23
N PHE A 177 16.70 3.43 -5.92
CA PHE A 177 18.10 3.86 -5.96
C PHE A 177 19.00 2.97 -5.08
N LYS A 178 18.56 2.69 -3.85
CA LYS A 178 19.34 1.96 -2.83
C LYS A 178 19.37 0.46 -3.03
N THR A 179 18.33 -0.10 -3.64
CA THR A 179 18.16 -1.55 -3.78
C THR A 179 18.45 -2.07 -5.18
N GLY A 180 18.52 -1.19 -6.19
CA GLY A 180 18.73 -1.57 -7.58
C GLY A 180 17.47 -2.15 -8.24
N GLN A 181 16.31 -1.60 -7.91
CA GLN A 181 15.06 -1.93 -8.60
C GLN A 181 14.96 -1.16 -9.92
N THR A 182 14.40 -1.84 -10.92
CA THR A 182 14.15 -1.31 -12.27
C THR A 182 12.70 -0.83 -12.40
N CYS A 183 12.39 -0.04 -13.43
CA CYS A 183 11.02 0.45 -13.66
C CYS A 183 10.00 -0.69 -13.77
N ILE A 184 10.37 -1.79 -14.46
CA ILE A 184 9.48 -2.92 -14.69
C ILE A 184 9.23 -3.77 -13.44
N ASP A 185 10.01 -3.60 -12.36
CA ASP A 185 9.76 -4.29 -11.09
C ASP A 185 8.41 -3.87 -10.51
N CYS A 186 8.04 -2.60 -10.65
CA CYS A 186 6.76 -2.07 -10.17
C CYS A 186 5.76 -1.80 -11.30
N HIS A 187 6.22 -1.32 -12.46
CA HIS A 187 5.35 -0.82 -13.53
C HIS A 187 5.13 -1.86 -14.64
N LYS A 188 4.49 -2.99 -14.34
CA LYS A 188 4.07 -3.98 -15.37
C LYS A 188 2.68 -3.64 -15.92
N GLY A 189 2.49 -3.79 -17.23
CA GLY A 189 1.20 -3.53 -17.89
C GLY A 189 0.84 -2.05 -17.95
N ILE A 190 1.81 -1.18 -18.26
CA ILE A 190 1.61 0.28 -18.33
C ILE A 190 0.84 0.67 -19.60
N ALA A 191 1.26 0.14 -20.74
CA ALA A 191 0.72 0.44 -22.06
C ALA A 191 -0.25 -0.64 -22.58
N HIS A 192 -0.29 -1.78 -21.89
CA HIS A 192 -1.00 -2.98 -22.30
C HIS A 192 -1.68 -3.61 -21.08
N LYS A 193 -2.68 -4.46 -21.32
CA LYS A 193 -3.43 -5.16 -20.27
C LYS A 193 -2.48 -5.77 -19.24
N ASN A 194 -2.67 -5.38 -17.99
CA ASN A 194 -1.87 -5.92 -16.89
C ASN A 194 -2.27 -7.37 -16.63
N ILE A 195 -1.29 -8.27 -16.80
CA ILE A 195 -1.41 -9.71 -16.57
C ILE A 195 -0.34 -10.21 -15.59
N ARG A 196 0.18 -9.31 -14.74
CA ARG A 196 1.16 -9.62 -13.68
C ARG A 196 0.65 -10.71 -12.74
N ASP A 197 -0.67 -10.72 -12.50
CA ASP A 197 -1.37 -11.67 -11.65
C ASP A 197 -1.40 -13.11 -12.21
N LEU A 198 -1.11 -13.30 -13.49
CA LEU A 198 -1.00 -14.64 -14.09
C LEU A 198 0.36 -15.30 -13.82
N LEU A 199 1.35 -14.57 -13.30
CA LEU A 199 2.63 -15.14 -12.88
C LEU A 199 2.44 -16.02 -11.65
N THR A 200 3.22 -17.11 -11.58
CA THR A 200 3.37 -17.80 -10.29
C THR A 200 4.09 -16.88 -9.31
N ASP A 201 3.93 -17.13 -8.02
CA ASP A 201 4.61 -16.35 -6.99
C ASP A 201 6.13 -16.40 -7.14
N GLU A 202 6.69 -17.57 -7.47
CA GLU A 202 8.13 -17.76 -7.69
C GLU A 202 8.62 -16.93 -8.88
N GLU A 203 7.87 -16.96 -9.99
CA GLU A 203 8.22 -16.20 -11.19
C GLU A 203 8.16 -14.70 -10.91
N LEU A 204 7.14 -14.25 -10.17
CA LEU A 204 6.98 -12.86 -9.81
C LEU A 204 8.09 -12.39 -8.85
N GLU A 205 8.39 -13.18 -7.83
CA GLU A 205 9.42 -12.89 -6.85
C GLU A 205 10.81 -12.82 -7.49
N ALA A 206 11.11 -13.73 -8.42
CA ALA A 206 12.35 -13.71 -9.20
C ALA A 206 12.43 -12.50 -10.14
N LEU A 207 11.35 -12.20 -10.86
CA LEU A 207 11.30 -11.10 -11.81
C LEU A 207 11.38 -9.72 -11.13
N GLU A 208 10.80 -9.59 -9.93
CA GLU A 208 10.78 -8.34 -9.14
C GLU A 208 11.93 -8.25 -8.13
N ALA A 209 12.85 -9.23 -8.11
CA ALA A 209 14.01 -9.21 -7.24
C ALA A 209 14.93 -8.03 -7.63
N PRO A 210 15.33 -7.17 -6.68
CA PRO A 210 16.28 -6.09 -6.98
C PRO A 210 17.61 -6.63 -7.52
N ASN A 211 18.26 -5.90 -8.41
CA ASN A 211 19.57 -6.24 -8.94
C ASN A 211 20.64 -5.30 -8.34
N PRO A 212 21.58 -5.81 -7.51
CA PRO A 212 22.64 -4.99 -6.93
C PRO A 212 23.45 -4.19 -7.95
N ASP A 213 23.61 -4.69 -9.18
CA ASP A 213 24.36 -4.01 -10.25
C ASP A 213 23.69 -2.70 -10.71
N PHE A 214 22.42 -2.48 -10.37
CA PHE A 214 21.66 -1.29 -10.74
C PHE A 214 21.49 -0.29 -9.59
N ILE A 215 22.11 -0.56 -8.43
CA ILE A 215 22.21 0.39 -7.32
C ILE A 215 22.97 1.63 -7.81
N ARG A 216 22.45 2.80 -7.45
CA ARG A 216 23.07 4.08 -7.82
C ARG A 216 22.90 5.10 -6.73
N GLU A 217 23.80 6.08 -6.72
CA GLU A 217 23.73 7.19 -5.78
C GLU A 217 22.52 8.07 -6.07
N VAL A 218 21.95 8.65 -5.02
CA VAL A 218 20.83 9.58 -5.13
C VAL A 218 21.40 10.96 -5.48
N PRO A 219 21.03 11.57 -6.62
CA PRO A 219 21.57 12.87 -6.99
C PRO A 219 21.22 13.96 -5.98
N GLU A 220 22.12 14.92 -5.79
CA GLU A 220 21.89 16.07 -4.90
C GLU A 220 20.63 16.87 -5.29
N THR A 221 20.35 17.00 -6.59
CA THR A 221 19.14 17.64 -7.11
C THR A 221 17.86 16.92 -6.67
N TYR A 222 17.89 15.59 -6.60
CA TYR A 222 16.78 14.78 -6.10
C TYR A 222 16.58 15.00 -4.59
N LEU A 223 17.66 15.00 -3.81
CA LEU A 223 17.63 15.27 -2.37
C LEU A 223 17.13 16.68 -2.06
N ALA A 224 17.56 17.69 -2.83
CA ALA A 224 17.08 19.05 -2.69
C ALA A 224 15.59 19.18 -2.99
N SER A 225 15.09 18.50 -4.02
CA SER A 225 13.66 18.46 -4.33
C SER A 225 12.85 17.71 -3.26
N LEU A 226 13.39 16.63 -2.66
CA LEU A 226 12.77 15.96 -1.52
C LEU A 226 12.62 16.90 -0.32
N LYS A 227 13.70 17.60 0.04
CA LYS A 227 13.69 18.55 1.15
C LYS A 227 12.63 19.64 0.95
N LYS A 228 12.56 20.19 -0.28
CA LYS A 228 11.57 21.22 -0.61
C LYS A 228 10.13 20.76 -0.45
N ILE A 229 9.79 19.54 -0.91
CA ILE A 229 8.42 19.03 -0.74
C ILE A 229 8.14 18.67 0.72
N GLU A 230 9.13 18.21 1.48
CA GLU A 230 9.00 17.97 2.92
C GLU A 230 8.72 19.27 3.70
N GLU A 231 9.39 20.37 3.34
CA GLU A 231 9.13 21.70 3.91
C GLU A 231 7.72 22.22 3.55
N ILE A 232 7.28 22.05 2.30
CA ILE A 232 5.92 22.40 1.86
C ILE A 232 4.88 21.59 2.63
N GLU A 233 5.06 20.28 2.72
CA GLU A 233 4.13 19.40 3.42
C GLU A 233 4.12 19.68 4.93
N ALA A 234 5.27 20.00 5.55
CA ALA A 234 5.32 20.40 6.95
C ALA A 234 4.58 21.72 7.19
N ALA A 235 4.71 22.70 6.29
CA ALA A 235 3.96 23.95 6.36
C ALA A 235 2.44 23.72 6.19
N GLN A 236 2.04 22.84 5.27
CA GLN A 236 0.64 22.45 5.09
C GLN A 236 0.08 21.73 6.31
N THR A 237 0.81 20.77 6.87
CA THR A 237 0.42 20.07 8.11
C THR A 237 0.26 21.04 9.26
N LYS A 238 1.21 21.97 9.44
CA LYS A 238 1.10 23.01 10.48
C LYS A 238 -0.14 23.88 10.28
N ALA A 239 -0.42 24.31 9.05
CA ALA A 239 -1.62 25.09 8.75
C ALA A 239 -2.93 24.31 9.00
N GLU A 240 -2.96 23.01 8.65
CA GLU A 240 -4.10 22.13 8.97
C GLU A 240 -4.28 21.93 10.48
N GLU A 241 -3.19 21.74 11.22
CA GLU A 241 -3.22 21.63 12.69
C GLU A 241 -3.70 22.91 13.35
N GLU A 242 -3.24 24.08 12.89
CA GLU A 242 -3.71 25.39 13.35
C GLU A 242 -5.20 25.58 13.04
N ALA A 243 -5.66 25.18 11.85
CA ALA A 243 -7.07 25.24 11.48
C ALA A 243 -7.94 24.28 12.32
N LYS A 244 -7.47 23.06 12.56
CA LYS A 244 -8.13 22.07 13.44
C LYS A 244 -8.19 22.57 14.87
N LYS A 245 -7.10 23.14 15.40
CA LYS A 245 -7.08 23.75 16.73
C LYS A 245 -8.08 24.90 16.83
N ALA A 246 -8.12 25.79 15.84
CA ALA A 246 -9.11 26.87 15.80
C ALA A 246 -10.56 26.33 15.75
N ALA A 247 -10.81 25.25 15.02
CA ALA A 247 -12.11 24.58 15.00
C ALA A 247 -12.46 23.92 16.36
N ALA A 248 -11.49 23.28 17.01
CA ALA A 248 -11.63 22.70 18.34
C ALA A 248 -11.90 23.78 19.40
N ASP A 249 -11.18 24.91 19.35
CA ASP A 249 -11.40 26.05 20.24
C ASP A 249 -12.79 26.67 20.02
N ALA A 250 -13.24 26.79 18.76
CA ALA A 250 -14.58 27.22 18.43
C ALA A 250 -15.65 26.24 18.96
N MET A 251 -15.36 24.93 18.92
CA MET A 251 -16.23 23.91 19.48
C MET A 251 -16.27 23.97 21.01
N LYS A 252 -15.14 24.11 21.69
CA LYS A 252 -15.05 24.33 23.14
C LYS A 252 -15.87 25.54 23.56
N ALA A 253 -15.79 26.64 22.80
CA ALA A 253 -16.60 27.83 23.03
C ALA A 253 -18.11 27.58 22.85
N LYS A 254 -18.52 26.76 21.87
CA LYS A 254 -19.92 26.33 21.71
C LYS A 254 -20.40 25.47 22.88
N ILE A 255 -19.58 24.53 23.34
CA ILE A 255 -19.89 23.67 24.49
C ILE A 255 -20.04 24.53 25.75
N ALA A 256 -19.11 25.45 26.02
CA ALA A 256 -19.18 26.35 27.17
C ALA A 256 -20.50 27.15 27.18
N LYS A 257 -20.89 27.73 26.03
CA LYS A 257 -22.18 28.42 25.89
C LYS A 257 -23.39 27.52 26.10
N ALA A 258 -23.34 26.27 25.63
CA ALA A 258 -24.42 25.31 25.82
C ALA A 258 -24.55 24.89 27.29
N VAL A 259 -23.43 24.71 28.00
CA VAL A 259 -23.40 24.43 29.44
C VAL A 259 -23.95 25.62 30.23
N GLU A 260 -23.52 26.85 29.94
CA GLU A 260 -24.08 28.06 30.55
C GLU A 260 -25.60 28.15 30.35
N ALA A 261 -26.08 27.88 29.13
CA ALA A 261 -27.51 27.86 28.83
C ALA A 261 -28.26 26.74 29.58
N ALA A 262 -27.67 25.56 29.73
CA ALA A 262 -28.24 24.45 30.48
C ALA A 262 -28.29 24.73 31.98
N VAL A 263 -27.21 25.30 32.56
CA VAL A 263 -27.16 25.73 33.96
C VAL A 263 -28.18 26.83 34.22
N ALA A 264 -28.28 27.83 33.34
CA ALA A 264 -29.31 28.87 33.45
C ALA A 264 -30.74 28.28 33.38
N LYS A 265 -30.97 27.27 32.53
CA LYS A 265 -32.26 26.58 32.43
C LYS A 265 -32.60 25.77 33.69
N GLU A 266 -31.62 25.07 34.28
CA GLU A 266 -31.83 24.32 35.52
C GLU A 266 -31.96 25.24 36.75
N GLN A 267 -31.21 26.35 36.81
CA GLN A 267 -31.40 27.39 37.82
C GLN A 267 -32.78 28.05 37.70
N ALA A 268 -33.26 28.31 36.48
CA ALA A 268 -34.61 28.83 36.26
C ALA A 268 -35.70 27.82 36.67
N LYS A 269 -35.51 26.52 36.43
CA LYS A 269 -36.40 25.46 36.93
C LYS A 269 -36.37 25.36 38.47
N ALA A 270 -35.19 25.42 39.08
CA ALA A 270 -35.05 25.39 40.54
C ALA A 270 -35.69 26.62 41.21
N ALA A 271 -35.55 27.80 40.60
CA ALA A 271 -36.22 29.02 41.05
C ALA A 271 -37.75 28.94 40.89
N ALA A 272 -38.24 28.34 39.79
CA ALA A 272 -39.67 28.07 39.61
C ALA A 272 -40.21 27.07 40.64
N ALA A 273 -39.45 26.02 40.97
CA ALA A 273 -39.80 25.06 42.02
C ALA A 273 -39.80 25.69 43.42
N ALA A 274 -38.90 26.65 43.69
CA ALA A 274 -38.88 27.41 44.96
C ALA A 274 -40.06 28.39 45.12
N SER A 275 -40.76 28.74 44.04
CA SER A 275 -41.95 29.61 44.06
C SER A 275 -43.28 28.88 44.28
N GLY A 276 -43.28 27.54 44.21
CA GLY A 276 -44.41 26.67 44.57
C GLY A 276 -44.09 25.92 45.85
N GLY A 277 -44.63 26.37 46.98
CA GLY A 277 -44.31 25.79 48.28
C GLY A 277 -44.65 24.30 48.37
N SER A 278 -43.63 23.47 48.61
CA SER A 278 -43.66 22.37 49.57
C SER A 278 -42.24 21.85 49.78
N SER A 279 -41.85 21.73 51.05
CA SER A 279 -40.64 21.09 51.51
C SER A 279 -40.73 19.58 51.30
N ASP A 280 -39.90 19.03 50.41
CA ASP A 280 -39.34 17.69 50.57
C ASP A 280 -37.96 17.66 49.93
N SER A 281 -36.95 17.57 50.79
CA SER A 281 -35.56 17.42 50.40
C SER A 281 -35.30 15.99 49.95
N ALA A 282 -35.60 15.70 48.69
CA ALA A 282 -35.01 14.57 47.98
C ALA A 282 -33.73 15.05 47.31
N ALA A 283 -32.58 14.58 47.82
CA ALA A 283 -31.29 14.82 47.21
C ALA A 283 -31.34 14.39 45.73
N ALA A 284 -31.07 15.35 44.84
CA ALA A 284 -30.81 15.07 43.44
C ALA A 284 -29.60 14.13 43.34
N PRO A 285 -29.58 13.16 42.41
CA PRO A 285 -28.41 12.31 42.21
C PRO A 285 -27.23 13.21 41.84
N SER A 286 -26.15 13.13 42.60
CA SER A 286 -24.87 13.72 42.22
C SER A 286 -24.51 13.21 40.83
N SER A 287 -24.14 14.11 39.92
CA SER A 287 -23.34 13.77 38.75
C SER A 287 -22.21 12.86 39.22
N GLY A 288 -22.26 11.58 38.86
CA GLY A 288 -21.21 10.63 39.22
C GLY A 288 -19.87 11.19 38.74
N ASP A 289 -18.88 11.22 39.63
CA ASP A 289 -17.54 11.70 39.32
C ASP A 289 -17.02 10.98 38.06
N SER A 290 -16.62 11.76 37.05
CA SER A 290 -15.97 11.23 35.83
C SER A 290 -14.75 10.41 36.23
N ILE A 291 -14.48 9.32 35.51
CA ILE A 291 -13.30 8.47 35.79
C ILE A 291 -11.97 9.22 35.65
N ALA A 292 -11.98 10.38 34.99
CA ALA A 292 -10.87 11.32 34.84
C ALA A 292 -11.21 12.73 35.37
N GLY A 293 -12.06 12.81 36.41
CA GLY A 293 -12.47 14.10 37.01
C GLY A 293 -11.31 14.91 37.60
N ASN A 294 -10.17 14.27 37.89
CA ASN A 294 -8.94 14.91 38.34
C ASN A 294 -8.05 15.43 37.20
N VAL A 295 -8.38 15.16 35.94
CA VAL A 295 -7.56 15.53 34.78
C VAL A 295 -8.02 16.86 34.19
N ASP A 296 -7.14 17.86 34.16
CA ASP A 296 -7.35 19.07 33.38
C ASP A 296 -7.00 18.82 31.90
N TRP A 297 -8.00 18.39 31.14
CA TRP A 297 -7.85 18.14 29.70
C TRP A 297 -7.52 19.38 28.87
N ASN A 298 -7.64 20.60 29.40
CA ASN A 298 -7.19 21.79 28.65
C ASN A 298 -5.67 21.96 28.71
N ALA A 299 -5.01 21.33 29.69
CA ALA A 299 -3.55 21.35 29.86
C ALA A 299 -2.83 20.14 29.24
N VAL A 300 -3.57 19.25 28.56
CA VAL A 300 -3.04 18.06 27.88
C VAL A 300 -3.01 18.31 26.37
N ASP A 301 -1.87 18.03 25.74
CA ASP A 301 -1.69 18.26 24.30
C ASP A 301 -2.60 17.36 23.46
N GLU A 302 -3.24 17.95 22.46
CA GLU A 302 -4.12 17.27 21.51
C GLU A 302 -3.33 16.79 20.29
N LYS A 303 -3.48 15.51 19.93
CA LYS A 303 -2.92 14.92 18.71
C LYS A 303 -4.05 14.52 17.77
N SER A 304 -4.04 15.02 16.54
CA SER A 304 -4.93 14.55 15.49
C SER A 304 -4.44 13.23 14.90
N MET A 305 -5.35 12.28 14.71
CA MET A 305 -5.07 11.02 14.02
C MET A 305 -6.24 10.62 13.12
N THR A 306 -5.91 10.05 11.97
CA THR A 306 -6.91 9.51 11.04
C THR A 306 -6.96 7.99 11.17
N LEU A 307 -8.14 7.45 11.42
CA LEU A 307 -8.45 6.03 11.31
C LEU A 307 -9.09 5.80 9.94
N PHE A 308 -8.83 4.66 9.31
CA PHE A 308 -9.40 4.31 8.02
C PHE A 308 -10.09 2.96 8.06
N TYR A 309 -11.03 2.75 7.14
CA TYR A 309 -11.71 1.48 6.97
C TYR A 309 -10.80 0.48 6.23
N PRO A 310 -10.39 -0.65 6.84
CA PRO A 310 -9.41 -1.56 6.26
C PRO A 310 -10.02 -2.67 5.39
N GLY A 311 -11.35 -2.81 5.38
CA GLY A 311 -12.07 -3.86 4.65
C GLY A 311 -11.63 -5.26 5.05
N GLN A 312 -11.10 -6.02 4.09
CA GLN A 312 -10.62 -7.39 4.23
C GLN A 312 -9.08 -7.51 4.13
N ALA A 313 -8.35 -6.41 4.30
CA ALA A 313 -6.88 -6.42 4.28
C ALA A 313 -6.31 -7.07 5.57
N SER A 314 -6.19 -8.39 5.60
CA SER A 314 -5.60 -9.13 6.73
C SER A 314 -4.07 -9.01 6.82
N PHE A 315 -3.49 -9.52 7.91
CA PHE A 315 -2.05 -9.62 8.10
C PHE A 315 -1.36 -10.42 6.98
N GLU A 316 -2.00 -11.49 6.49
CA GLU A 316 -1.50 -12.25 5.33
C GLU A 316 -1.55 -11.42 4.05
N TRP A 317 -2.61 -10.62 3.88
CA TRP A 317 -2.75 -9.76 2.71
C TRP A 317 -1.60 -8.75 2.63
N VAL A 318 -1.23 -8.13 3.76
CA VAL A 318 -0.12 -7.15 3.85
C VAL A 318 1.22 -7.77 3.48
N GLN A 319 1.42 -9.04 3.84
CA GLN A 319 2.67 -9.78 3.60
C GLN A 319 2.76 -10.41 2.21
N TYR A 320 1.71 -10.36 1.40
CA TYR A 320 1.69 -11.02 0.10
C TYR A 320 1.83 -10.04 -1.07
N GLY A 321 3.00 -10.06 -1.71
CA GLY A 321 3.39 -9.12 -2.79
C GLY A 321 2.48 -9.10 -4.02
N LYS A 322 1.69 -10.15 -4.25
CA LYS A 322 0.68 -10.18 -5.32
C LYS A 322 -0.49 -9.24 -5.01
N ASN A 323 -0.88 -9.17 -3.73
CA ASN A 323 -2.02 -8.38 -3.26
C ASN A 323 -1.59 -6.98 -2.78
N HIS A 324 -0.40 -6.88 -2.17
CA HIS A 324 0.11 -5.66 -1.56
C HIS A 324 1.52 -5.33 -2.04
N GLY A 325 1.67 -4.23 -2.79
CA GLY A 325 2.97 -3.78 -3.33
C GLY A 325 4.01 -3.43 -2.27
N GLY A 326 3.60 -3.15 -1.02
CA GLY A 326 4.49 -2.87 0.11
C GLY A 326 4.96 -4.11 0.88
N ALA A 327 4.64 -5.33 0.44
CA ALA A 327 4.96 -6.55 1.18
C ALA A 327 6.47 -6.73 1.44
N ARG A 328 7.33 -6.50 0.44
CA ARG A 328 8.79 -6.61 0.60
C ARG A 328 9.35 -5.53 1.55
N PRO A 329 9.03 -4.23 1.38
CA PRO A 329 9.40 -3.20 2.35
C PRO A 329 9.06 -3.58 3.80
N VAL A 330 7.84 -4.04 4.06
CA VAL A 330 7.41 -4.44 5.41
C VAL A 330 8.15 -5.68 5.92
N THR A 331 8.23 -6.74 5.11
CA THR A 331 8.72 -8.06 5.58
C THR A 331 10.23 -8.25 5.49
N LYS A 332 10.94 -7.42 4.72
CA LYS A 332 12.38 -7.54 4.45
C LYS A 332 13.18 -6.30 4.79
N ALA A 333 12.63 -5.11 4.58
CA ALA A 333 13.34 -3.85 4.89
C ALA A 333 13.01 -3.31 6.29
N GLY A 334 11.94 -3.81 6.92
CA GLY A 334 11.50 -3.36 8.24
C GLY A 334 10.69 -2.06 8.20
N ASP A 335 10.20 -1.67 7.02
CA ASP A 335 9.38 -0.47 6.89
C ASP A 335 8.04 -0.64 7.63
N ARG A 336 7.69 0.41 8.35
CA ARG A 336 6.42 0.60 9.04
C ARG A 336 5.27 0.91 8.07
N CYS A 337 4.03 0.56 8.39
CA CYS A 337 2.89 0.95 7.54
C CYS A 337 2.77 2.47 7.48
N THR A 338 3.02 3.18 8.58
CA THR A 338 3.08 4.66 8.62
C THR A 338 4.09 5.24 7.65
N THR A 339 5.21 4.55 7.39
CA THR A 339 6.20 4.98 6.40
C THR A 339 5.56 5.14 5.02
N CYS A 340 4.68 4.24 4.61
CA CYS A 340 4.08 4.32 3.27
C CYS A 340 2.72 5.02 3.26
N HIS A 341 1.90 4.83 4.30
CA HIS A 341 0.47 5.10 4.26
C HIS A 341 0.00 6.32 5.07
N ALA A 342 0.86 6.94 5.90
CA ALA A 342 0.44 8.03 6.80
C ALA A 342 -0.25 9.21 6.08
N LYS A 343 0.10 9.47 4.81
CA LYS A 343 -0.39 10.61 4.02
C LYS A 343 -1.54 10.27 3.05
N GLU A 344 -2.12 9.07 3.14
CA GLU A 344 -3.12 8.60 2.17
C GLU A 344 -4.25 7.77 2.81
N LEU A 345 -4.37 7.80 4.14
CA LEU A 345 -5.37 7.03 4.88
C LEU A 345 -6.81 7.34 4.43
N LYS A 346 -7.11 8.61 4.15
CA LYS A 346 -8.43 9.03 3.65
C LYS A 346 -8.74 8.47 2.27
N ASP A 347 -7.78 8.58 1.35
CA ASP A 347 -7.90 8.05 -0.01
C ASP A 347 -8.01 6.52 -0.02
N MET A 348 -7.23 5.85 0.84
CA MET A 348 -7.31 4.40 1.02
C MET A 348 -8.68 4.00 1.53
N GLY A 349 -9.15 4.65 2.60
CA GLY A 349 -10.47 4.42 3.16
C GLY A 349 -11.58 4.57 2.12
N ALA A 350 -11.56 5.66 1.34
CA ALA A 350 -12.54 5.92 0.28
C ALA A 350 -12.56 4.83 -0.81
N LYS A 351 -11.39 4.37 -1.25
CA LYS A 351 -11.29 3.28 -2.22
C LYS A 351 -11.80 1.96 -1.67
N ILE A 352 -11.49 1.64 -0.41
CA ILE A 352 -11.88 0.37 0.19
C ILE A 352 -13.40 0.34 0.41
N VAL A 353 -14.01 1.40 0.97
CA VAL A 353 -15.47 1.41 1.18
C VAL A 353 -16.27 1.36 -0.12
N SER A 354 -15.69 1.83 -1.24
CA SER A 354 -16.34 1.73 -2.56
C SER A 354 -16.37 0.32 -3.14
N GLY A 355 -15.60 -0.63 -2.59
CA GLY A 355 -15.40 -1.95 -3.15
C GLY A 355 -14.35 -2.02 -4.27
N GLU A 356 -13.72 -0.90 -4.65
CA GLU A 356 -12.64 -0.89 -5.67
C GLU A 356 -11.47 -1.79 -5.26
N LYS A 357 -11.20 -1.91 -3.95
CA LYS A 357 -10.07 -2.70 -3.44
C LYS A 357 -10.32 -3.28 -2.06
N ALA A 358 -10.01 -4.57 -1.90
CA ALA A 358 -9.98 -5.25 -0.60
C ALA A 358 -11.30 -5.17 0.20
N GLU A 359 -12.43 -5.05 -0.48
CA GLU A 359 -13.77 -5.13 0.11
C GLU A 359 -14.74 -5.74 -0.91
N GLU A 360 -15.24 -6.94 -0.62
CA GLU A 360 -16.18 -7.64 -1.50
C GLU A 360 -17.65 -7.37 -1.14
N THR A 361 -17.92 -6.86 0.06
CA THR A 361 -19.26 -6.58 0.57
C THR A 361 -19.35 -5.12 1.07
N PRO A 362 -19.22 -4.12 0.17
CA PRO A 362 -19.26 -2.72 0.56
C PRO A 362 -20.61 -2.35 1.18
N ILE A 363 -20.58 -1.53 2.23
CA ILE A 363 -21.78 -0.98 2.88
C ILE A 363 -22.06 0.40 2.26
N PRO A 364 -23.20 0.59 1.56
CA PRO A 364 -23.54 1.87 0.94
C PRO A 364 -23.51 3.01 1.97
N GLY A 365 -22.82 4.11 1.64
CA GLY A 365 -22.75 5.29 2.51
C GLY A 365 -21.77 5.19 3.67
N LYS A 366 -21.16 4.02 3.95
CA LYS A 366 -20.16 3.90 5.01
C LYS A 366 -18.97 4.82 4.75
N ARG A 367 -18.62 5.65 5.74
CA ARG A 367 -17.48 6.56 5.64
C ARG A 367 -16.16 5.78 5.55
N GLY A 368 -15.25 6.26 4.71
CA GLY A 368 -13.93 5.65 4.53
C GLY A 368 -12.94 5.90 5.67
N HIS A 369 -13.13 6.96 6.46
CA HIS A 369 -12.21 7.36 7.51
C HIS A 369 -12.93 8.07 8.66
N ILE A 370 -12.26 8.15 9.80
CA ILE A 370 -12.63 8.95 10.98
C ILE A 370 -11.41 9.77 11.36
N ASP A 371 -11.56 11.09 11.41
CA ASP A 371 -10.57 11.95 12.07
C ASP A 371 -10.90 12.00 13.56
N MET A 372 -9.95 11.59 14.38
CA MET A 372 -10.05 11.53 15.83
C MET A 372 -8.98 12.43 16.46
N THR A 373 -9.34 13.12 17.52
CA THR A 373 -8.40 13.80 18.43
C THR A 373 -8.10 12.88 19.60
N LEU A 374 -6.82 12.68 19.90
CA LEU A 374 -6.30 11.91 21.02
C LEU A 374 -5.60 12.84 22.01
N GLN A 375 -5.90 12.70 23.28
CA GLN A 375 -5.12 13.27 24.39
C GLN A 375 -4.73 12.16 25.34
N ALA A 376 -3.49 12.17 25.81
CA ALA A 376 -2.98 11.16 26.71
C ALA A 376 -2.15 11.82 27.82
N THR A 377 -2.44 11.46 29.06
CA THR A 377 -1.75 11.97 30.26
C THR A 377 -1.66 10.84 31.29
N HIS A 378 -0.77 10.96 32.26
CA HIS A 378 -0.74 10.03 33.37
C HIS A 378 -0.56 10.74 34.70
N ASP A 379 -0.99 10.09 35.78
CA ASP A 379 -0.56 10.41 37.14
C ASP A 379 0.49 9.37 37.59
N LYS A 380 0.72 9.21 38.89
CA LYS A 380 1.69 8.23 39.44
C LYS A 380 1.22 6.77 39.31
N GLU A 381 -0.07 6.56 39.12
CA GLU A 381 -0.72 5.25 39.19
C GLU A 381 -1.41 4.86 37.88
N ASN A 382 -1.93 5.82 37.12
CA ASN A 382 -2.85 5.58 36.01
C ASN A 382 -2.49 6.37 34.75
N LEU A 383 -2.70 5.72 33.61
CA LEU A 383 -2.79 6.33 32.29
C LEU A 383 -4.25 6.74 32.02
N TYR A 384 -4.43 7.92 31.46
CA TYR A 384 -5.69 8.45 30.99
C TYR A 384 -5.59 8.77 29.50
N ILE A 385 -6.59 8.35 28.73
CA ILE A 385 -6.69 8.62 27.30
C ILE A 385 -8.07 9.17 27.00
N ARG A 386 -8.14 10.33 26.35
CA ARG A 386 -9.38 10.90 25.81
C ARG A 386 -9.34 10.87 24.29
N MET A 387 -10.41 10.34 23.70
CA MET A 387 -10.62 10.22 22.26
C MET A 387 -11.89 10.96 21.88
N GLN A 388 -11.81 11.81 20.87
CA GLN A 388 -12.95 12.60 20.39
C GLN A 388 -13.04 12.57 18.87
N TRP A 389 -14.25 12.41 18.33
CA TRP A 389 -14.50 12.42 16.89
C TRP A 389 -15.95 12.77 16.58
N GLU A 390 -16.20 13.19 15.34
CA GLU A 390 -17.54 13.55 14.86
C GLU A 390 -18.41 12.31 14.62
N ASN A 391 -19.66 12.37 15.08
CA ASN A 391 -20.64 11.31 14.84
C ASN A 391 -21.00 11.22 13.35
N GLY A 392 -21.26 10.00 12.88
CA GLY A 392 -21.72 9.76 11.51
C GLY A 392 -23.21 9.42 11.48
N PRO A 393 -23.90 9.61 10.33
CA PRO A 393 -25.25 9.10 10.16
C PRO A 393 -25.24 7.56 10.11
N HIS A 394 -26.37 6.94 10.45
CA HIS A 394 -26.52 5.50 10.32
C HIS A 394 -26.65 5.06 8.86
N ASN A 395 -25.83 4.12 8.41
CA ASN A 395 -25.90 3.51 7.08
C ASN A 395 -26.30 2.03 7.22
N PRO A 396 -27.53 1.65 6.81
CA PRO A 396 -28.00 0.28 6.95
C PRO A 396 -27.12 -0.73 6.22
N VAL A 397 -26.72 -1.78 6.95
CA VAL A 397 -25.91 -2.87 6.41
C VAL A 397 -26.80 -3.80 5.58
N PRO A 398 -26.53 -3.98 4.27
CA PRO A 398 -27.46 -4.64 3.36
C PRO A 398 -27.62 -6.15 3.59
N PHE A 399 -26.69 -6.77 4.32
CA PHE A 399 -26.67 -8.20 4.60
C PHE A 399 -26.99 -8.54 6.06
N VAL A 400 -27.55 -7.60 6.83
CA VAL A 400 -28.00 -7.81 8.20
C VAL A 400 -29.44 -7.35 8.34
N ASP A 401 -30.29 -8.20 8.90
CA ASP A 401 -31.68 -7.85 9.17
C ASP A 401 -31.76 -6.68 10.17
N GLY A 402 -32.61 -5.70 9.88
CA GLY A 402 -32.66 -4.43 10.63
C GLY A 402 -31.46 -3.49 10.41
N GLY A 403 -30.49 -3.83 9.56
CA GLY A 403 -29.41 -2.94 9.11
C GLY A 403 -28.32 -2.64 10.14
N LYS A 404 -28.40 -3.16 11.38
CA LYS A 404 -27.44 -2.92 12.47
C LYS A 404 -26.75 -4.22 12.87
N MET A 405 -25.41 -4.29 12.78
CA MET A 405 -24.64 -5.49 13.18
C MET A 405 -24.58 -5.69 14.69
N ASP A 406 -24.62 -4.60 15.44
CA ASP A 406 -24.62 -4.55 16.90
C ASP A 406 -25.68 -3.54 17.36
N PRO A 407 -26.97 -3.92 17.37
CA PRO A 407 -28.06 -3.00 17.67
C PRO A 407 -27.97 -2.33 19.06
N GLU A 408 -27.22 -2.93 19.98
CA GLU A 408 -27.09 -2.44 21.34
C GLU A 408 -25.99 -1.39 21.53
N ASN A 409 -25.00 -1.36 20.62
CA ASN A 409 -23.82 -0.53 20.75
C ASN A 409 -23.57 0.25 19.46
N GLU A 410 -23.97 1.51 19.44
CA GLU A 410 -23.72 2.43 18.31
C GLU A 410 -22.22 2.61 18.05
N VAL A 411 -21.45 2.69 19.12
CA VAL A 411 -20.00 2.85 19.11
C VAL A 411 -19.36 1.84 20.05
N LYS A 412 -18.22 1.28 19.63
CA LYS A 412 -17.25 0.65 20.54
C LYS A 412 -15.85 1.13 20.18
N VAL A 413 -15.02 1.37 21.18
CA VAL A 413 -13.63 1.79 20.97
C VAL A 413 -12.71 0.71 21.50
N ALA A 414 -11.58 0.52 20.84
CA ALA A 414 -10.52 -0.36 21.30
C ALA A 414 -9.16 0.32 21.14
N MET A 415 -8.27 0.06 22.08
CA MET A 415 -6.85 0.33 21.98
C MET A 415 -6.10 -0.98 22.25
N MET A 416 -5.00 -1.21 21.53
CA MET A 416 -4.08 -2.29 21.84
C MET A 416 -2.69 -1.76 22.10
N ILE A 417 -1.98 -2.42 23.03
CA ILE A 417 -0.56 -2.21 23.31
C ILE A 417 0.15 -3.52 23.01
N ALA A 418 1.22 -3.44 22.23
CA ALA A 418 2.04 -4.59 21.88
C ALA A 418 2.98 -4.97 23.02
N GLY A 419 3.00 -6.25 23.36
CA GLY A 419 4.04 -6.84 24.19
C GLY A 419 5.33 -7.10 23.40
N ASN A 420 6.16 -8.00 23.91
CA ASN A 420 7.48 -8.30 23.36
C ASN A 420 7.43 -9.48 22.39
N ASP A 421 8.47 -9.63 21.56
CA ASP A 421 8.68 -10.81 20.72
C ASP A 421 7.54 -11.16 19.73
N ILE A 422 6.72 -10.16 19.36
CA ILE A 422 5.65 -10.34 18.38
C ILE A 422 6.17 -10.02 16.98
N LYS A 423 6.06 -10.98 16.07
CA LYS A 423 6.54 -10.87 14.70
C LYS A 423 5.86 -9.73 13.96
N LEU A 424 6.68 -8.84 13.40
CA LEU A 424 6.29 -7.68 12.61
C LEU A 424 5.40 -6.66 13.36
N VAL A 425 5.30 -6.74 14.69
CA VAL A 425 4.43 -5.83 15.44
C VAL A 425 4.92 -4.39 15.35
N GLU A 426 6.23 -4.17 15.28
CA GLU A 426 6.81 -2.85 15.14
C GLU A 426 6.45 -2.20 13.80
N GLN A 427 6.21 -3.01 12.75
CA GLN A 427 5.85 -2.58 11.41
C GLN A 427 4.33 -2.45 11.21
N ALA A 428 3.55 -3.34 11.81
CA ALA A 428 2.11 -3.50 11.52
C ALA A 428 1.20 -3.19 12.72
N GLY A 429 1.73 -3.10 13.94
CA GLY A 429 0.96 -2.89 15.17
C GLY A 429 -0.16 -3.90 15.33
N CYS A 430 -1.37 -3.40 15.61
CA CYS A 430 -2.56 -4.21 15.84
C CYS A 430 -2.93 -5.14 14.67
N TRP A 431 -2.44 -4.86 13.46
CA TRP A 431 -2.67 -5.73 12.30
C TRP A 431 -2.08 -7.12 12.47
N ALA A 432 -1.03 -7.28 13.27
CA ALA A 432 -0.42 -8.57 13.58
C ALA A 432 -1.43 -9.58 14.15
N THR A 433 -2.58 -9.10 14.65
CA THR A 433 -3.66 -9.95 15.20
C THR A 433 -4.78 -10.27 14.22
N CYS A 434 -4.82 -9.64 13.05
CA CYS A 434 -5.96 -9.69 12.13
C CYS A 434 -5.72 -10.71 11.02
N HIS A 435 -6.37 -11.87 11.09
CA HIS A 435 -6.09 -12.97 10.17
C HIS A 435 -7.21 -13.18 9.15
N HIS A 436 -6.85 -13.77 8.00
CA HIS A 436 -7.79 -14.00 6.89
C HIS A 436 -8.87 -15.05 7.21
N ASP A 437 -8.63 -15.87 8.24
CA ASP A 437 -9.54 -16.88 8.79
C ASP A 437 -10.29 -16.41 10.04
N SER A 438 -10.13 -15.15 10.46
CA SER A 438 -10.99 -14.56 11.47
C SER A 438 -12.44 -14.48 10.96
N ARG A 439 -13.40 -14.58 11.87
CA ARG A 439 -14.83 -14.47 11.54
C ARG A 439 -15.12 -13.21 10.72
N TYR A 440 -16.00 -13.37 9.72
CA TYR A 440 -16.35 -12.37 8.70
C TYR A 440 -15.23 -12.02 7.69
N MET A 441 -14.06 -12.68 7.74
CA MET A 441 -13.01 -12.58 6.72
C MET A 441 -13.14 -13.70 5.67
N PRO A 442 -12.52 -13.56 4.48
CA PRO A 442 -12.80 -14.45 3.34
C PRO A 442 -12.55 -15.95 3.58
N HIS A 443 -11.64 -16.33 4.48
CA HIS A 443 -11.32 -17.73 4.77
C HIS A 443 -11.77 -18.18 6.17
N ALA A 444 -12.72 -17.47 6.78
CA ALA A 444 -13.31 -17.89 8.04
C ALA A 444 -13.79 -19.36 7.95
N PRO A 445 -13.42 -20.23 8.91
CA PRO A 445 -13.88 -21.60 8.91
C PRO A 445 -15.39 -21.65 9.20
N ALA A 446 -16.10 -22.53 8.48
CA ALA A 446 -17.50 -22.83 8.80
C ALA A 446 -17.58 -23.68 10.08
N GLY A 447 -18.76 -23.74 10.72
CA GLY A 447 -18.95 -24.54 11.94
C GLY A 447 -18.56 -26.01 11.77
N GLU A 448 -18.83 -26.61 10.60
CA GLU A 448 -18.43 -27.97 10.27
C GLU A 448 -16.91 -28.15 10.15
N ASP A 449 -16.18 -27.12 9.70
CA ASP A 449 -14.72 -27.14 9.67
C ASP A 449 -14.14 -27.01 11.08
N ILE A 450 -14.77 -26.20 11.93
CA ILE A 450 -14.39 -26.06 13.35
C ILE A 450 -14.59 -27.39 14.09
N ALA A 451 -15.71 -28.07 13.86
CA ALA A 451 -16.04 -29.35 14.49
C ALA A 451 -15.05 -30.49 14.16
N LYS A 452 -14.19 -30.34 13.14
CA LYS A 452 -13.13 -31.31 12.81
C LYS A 452 -11.90 -31.21 13.71
N PHE A 453 -11.79 -30.15 14.53
CA PHE A 453 -10.68 -29.91 15.45
C PHE A 453 -11.19 -29.69 16.88
N PRO A 454 -11.88 -30.69 17.48
CA PRO A 454 -12.43 -30.57 18.83
C PRO A 454 -11.37 -30.23 19.87
N GLU A 455 -10.15 -30.74 19.73
CA GLU A 455 -9.01 -30.47 20.61
C GLU A 455 -8.58 -28.99 20.62
N VAL A 456 -8.83 -28.27 19.52
CA VAL A 456 -8.60 -26.82 19.47
C VAL A 456 -9.75 -26.10 20.16
N GLY A 457 -11.00 -26.50 19.90
CA GLY A 457 -12.19 -25.91 20.54
C GLY A 457 -12.30 -26.16 22.05
N GLU A 458 -11.60 -27.17 22.59
CA GLU A 458 -11.44 -27.39 24.03
C GLU A 458 -10.48 -26.39 24.69
N ARG A 459 -9.58 -25.77 23.90
CA ARG A 459 -8.49 -24.91 24.39
C ARG A 459 -8.70 -23.43 24.10
N ILE A 460 -9.50 -23.10 23.08
CA ILE A 460 -9.85 -21.73 22.69
C ILE A 460 -11.34 -21.63 22.34
N ASP A 461 -11.96 -20.47 22.58
CA ASP A 461 -13.33 -20.17 22.20
C ASP A 461 -13.50 -19.83 20.72
N VAL A 462 -14.06 -20.80 20.00
CA VAL A 462 -14.40 -20.71 18.58
C VAL A 462 -15.90 -20.83 18.33
N LYS A 463 -16.75 -20.70 19.38
CA LYS A 463 -18.21 -20.88 19.26
C LYS A 463 -18.85 -19.90 18.29
N ASP A 464 -18.42 -18.65 18.33
CA ASP A 464 -18.83 -17.58 17.41
C ASP A 464 -17.86 -17.40 16.24
N GLY A 465 -17.09 -18.44 15.93
CA GLY A 465 -16.01 -18.43 14.95
C GLY A 465 -14.72 -17.81 15.47
N VAL A 466 -13.65 -18.04 14.70
CA VAL A 466 -12.27 -17.65 15.04
C VAL A 466 -12.16 -16.14 15.22
N THR A 467 -11.49 -15.70 16.28
CA THR A 467 -11.24 -14.28 16.54
C THR A 467 -9.80 -13.88 16.20
N LYS A 468 -9.36 -12.73 16.70
CA LYS A 468 -7.99 -12.24 16.55
C LYS A 468 -7.03 -13.15 17.32
N TYR A 469 -5.87 -13.45 16.76
CA TYR A 469 -4.82 -14.24 17.42
C TYR A 469 -3.45 -13.78 16.93
N LEU A 470 -2.37 -14.18 17.59
CA LEU A 470 -1.00 -13.90 17.18
C LEU A 470 -0.36 -15.10 16.50
N ALA A 471 0.50 -14.86 15.50
CA ALA A 471 1.19 -15.93 14.79
C ALA A 471 2.07 -16.80 15.72
N GLU A 472 2.55 -16.21 16.81
CA GLU A 472 3.33 -16.82 17.88
C GLU A 472 2.61 -17.98 18.56
N SER A 473 1.27 -17.95 18.59
CA SER A 473 0.45 -19.04 19.13
C SER A 473 0.26 -20.21 18.16
N ARG A 474 0.69 -20.08 16.90
CA ARG A 474 0.50 -21.06 15.85
C ARG A 474 1.82 -21.69 15.42
N THR A 475 1.80 -22.98 15.13
CA THR A 475 2.95 -23.69 14.53
C THR A 475 3.23 -23.19 13.10
N LYS A 476 2.18 -22.70 12.41
CA LYS A 476 2.27 -22.10 11.07
C LYS A 476 1.07 -21.23 10.77
N VAL A 477 1.31 -20.14 10.03
CA VAL A 477 0.27 -19.32 9.39
C VAL A 477 0.49 -19.33 7.86
N GLU A 478 -0.52 -19.74 7.09
CA GLU A 478 -0.50 -19.74 5.63
C GLU A 478 -0.78 -18.34 5.09
N VAL A 479 0.27 -17.68 4.61
CA VAL A 479 0.20 -16.30 4.10
C VAL A 479 -0.25 -16.24 2.63
N LYS A 480 0.23 -17.15 1.79
CA LYS A 480 0.10 -17.01 0.33
C LYS A 480 -1.22 -17.62 -0.16
N GLY A 481 -1.70 -18.69 0.47
CA GLY A 481 -2.91 -19.42 0.05
C GLY A 481 -2.69 -20.24 -1.23
N ARG A 482 -1.46 -20.74 -1.43
CA ARG A 482 -1.07 -21.41 -2.68
C ARG A 482 -1.88 -22.67 -2.92
N ARG A 483 -2.19 -22.96 -4.19
CA ARG A 483 -2.92 -24.16 -4.63
C ARG A 483 -4.29 -24.31 -3.94
N GLY A 484 -4.98 -23.19 -3.71
CA GLY A 484 -6.31 -23.17 -3.10
C GLY A 484 -6.32 -23.36 -1.57
N LYS A 485 -5.16 -23.29 -0.90
CA LYS A 485 -5.11 -23.33 0.55
C LYS A 485 -5.82 -22.11 1.15
N LYS A 486 -6.63 -22.36 2.17
CA LYS A 486 -7.14 -21.29 3.04
C LYS A 486 -5.96 -20.61 3.75
N ARG A 487 -6.00 -19.28 3.79
CA ARG A 487 -5.02 -18.44 4.51
C ARG A 487 -5.38 -18.38 5.98
N GLY A 488 -4.38 -18.15 6.81
CA GLY A 488 -4.50 -18.22 8.26
C GLY A 488 -3.92 -19.51 8.82
N GLY A 489 -4.31 -19.89 10.02
CA GLY A 489 -3.80 -21.06 10.72
C GLY A 489 -4.46 -21.24 12.07
N TRP A 490 -5.73 -20.87 12.20
CA TRP A 490 -6.48 -20.93 13.45
C TRP A 490 -6.39 -22.31 14.12
N GLU A 491 -6.36 -23.39 13.34
CA GLU A 491 -6.30 -24.78 13.80
C GLU A 491 -4.88 -25.25 14.14
N LYS A 492 -3.85 -24.48 13.80
CA LYS A 492 -2.44 -24.83 13.99
C LYS A 492 -1.91 -24.43 15.36
N LEU A 493 -2.74 -24.52 16.40
CA LEU A 493 -2.42 -24.11 17.76
C LEU A 493 -1.19 -24.89 18.29
N LYS A 494 -0.23 -24.20 18.92
CA LYS A 494 0.90 -24.85 19.60
C LYS A 494 0.45 -25.63 20.84
N ASP A 495 1.31 -26.47 21.39
CA ASP A 495 1.04 -27.13 22.67
C ASP A 495 1.02 -26.12 23.82
N GLN A 496 0.49 -26.53 24.97
CA GLN A 496 0.25 -25.60 26.07
C GLN A 496 1.55 -25.04 26.68
N GLY A 497 2.60 -25.86 26.78
CA GLY A 497 3.87 -25.41 27.35
C GLY A 497 4.52 -24.32 26.49
N ASP A 498 4.47 -24.48 25.17
CA ASP A 498 4.89 -23.44 24.23
C ASP A 498 4.09 -22.14 24.39
N LEU A 499 2.76 -22.23 24.53
CA LEU A 499 1.88 -21.06 24.69
C LEU A 499 2.14 -20.33 26.02
N ASP A 500 2.32 -21.08 27.10
CA ASP A 500 2.65 -20.53 28.41
C ASP A 500 4.01 -19.82 28.36
N GLY A 501 4.99 -20.39 27.63
CA GLY A 501 6.27 -19.77 27.37
C GLY A 501 6.17 -18.46 26.57
N GLN A 502 5.34 -18.42 25.51
CA GLN A 502 5.08 -17.18 24.76
C GLN A 502 4.47 -16.10 25.66
N LEU A 503 3.46 -16.46 26.47
CA LEU A 503 2.83 -15.53 27.39
C LEU A 503 3.81 -15.00 28.44
N ALA A 504 4.65 -15.86 29.01
CA ALA A 504 5.67 -15.50 29.99
C ALA A 504 6.75 -14.56 29.42
N ASN A 505 7.08 -14.69 28.13
CA ASN A 505 7.98 -13.78 27.43
C ASN A 505 7.33 -12.43 27.06
N GLY A 506 6.01 -12.31 27.26
CA GLY A 506 5.26 -11.11 26.93
C GLY A 506 4.75 -11.05 25.49
N ALA A 507 4.71 -12.18 24.77
CA ALA A 507 4.20 -12.26 23.40
C ALA A 507 2.67 -12.26 23.35
N PHE A 508 2.07 -11.15 23.76
CA PHE A 508 0.62 -10.92 23.69
C PHE A 508 0.31 -9.45 23.40
N MET A 509 -0.90 -9.17 22.89
CA MET A 509 -1.41 -7.80 22.81
C MET A 509 -2.33 -7.53 24.00
N ASP A 510 -2.03 -6.50 24.79
CA ASP A 510 -2.94 -5.95 25.79
C ASP A 510 -4.04 -5.16 25.05
N LEU A 511 -5.30 -5.55 25.22
CA LEU A 511 -6.47 -4.99 24.56
C LEU A 511 -7.38 -4.35 25.60
N MET A 512 -7.63 -3.05 25.45
CA MET A 512 -8.59 -2.31 26.25
C MET A 512 -9.70 -1.74 25.38
N ARG A 513 -10.93 -1.74 25.90
CA ARG A 513 -12.12 -1.36 25.13
C ARG A 513 -13.11 -0.56 25.96
N TYR A 514 -13.81 0.32 25.27
CA TYR A 514 -15.05 0.93 25.73
C TYR A 514 -16.24 0.27 25.04
N ILE A 515 -17.21 -0.15 25.84
CA ILE A 515 -18.50 -0.67 25.38
C ILE A 515 -19.60 0.09 26.14
N PRO A 516 -20.51 0.83 25.48
CA PRO A 516 -21.41 1.80 26.12
C PRO A 516 -22.17 1.30 27.35
N LYS A 517 -22.77 0.11 27.28
CA LYS A 517 -23.58 -0.45 28.39
C LYS A 517 -22.76 -1.23 29.43
N VAL A 518 -21.47 -1.43 29.19
CA VAL A 518 -20.57 -2.25 30.05
C VAL A 518 -19.51 -1.39 30.73
N GLY A 519 -19.07 -0.30 30.09
CA GLY A 519 -17.94 0.51 30.51
C GLY A 519 -16.61 -0.01 29.95
N GLY A 520 -15.57 0.07 30.78
CA GLY A 520 -14.23 -0.39 30.45
C GLY A 520 -14.09 -1.90 30.59
N VAL A 521 -13.46 -2.52 29.60
CA VAL A 521 -13.05 -3.92 29.64
C VAL A 521 -11.63 -4.05 29.10
N ASN A 522 -10.84 -4.94 29.66
CA ASN A 522 -9.54 -5.32 29.14
C ASN A 522 -9.40 -6.82 29.03
N SER A 523 -8.50 -7.24 28.15
CA SER A 523 -8.14 -8.62 27.91
C SER A 523 -6.83 -8.68 27.14
N SER A 524 -6.32 -9.88 26.90
CA SER A 524 -5.13 -10.11 26.07
C SER A 524 -5.44 -10.90 24.79
N ILE A 525 -4.57 -10.75 23.80
CA ILE A 525 -4.59 -11.56 22.57
C ILE A 525 -3.26 -12.28 22.43
N LEU A 526 -3.30 -13.61 22.52
CA LEU A 526 -2.24 -14.51 22.07
C LEU A 526 -2.85 -15.61 21.19
N THR A 527 -3.69 -16.47 21.79
CA THR A 527 -4.32 -17.60 21.09
C THR A 527 -5.63 -17.22 20.41
N GLU A 528 -6.33 -16.24 20.99
CA GLU A 528 -7.62 -15.70 20.60
C GLU A 528 -7.85 -14.34 21.29
N ARG A 529 -8.92 -13.63 20.92
CA ARG A 529 -9.41 -12.47 21.67
C ARG A 529 -10.42 -12.95 22.70
N LYS A 530 -9.97 -13.07 23.95
CA LYS A 530 -10.83 -13.29 25.10
C LYS A 530 -11.64 -12.03 25.41
N MET A 531 -12.80 -12.21 26.01
CA MET A 531 -13.74 -11.12 26.34
C MET A 531 -14.12 -11.10 27.83
N ASP A 532 -13.54 -12.00 28.63
CA ASP A 532 -14.02 -12.38 29.97
C ASP A 532 -13.00 -12.08 31.08
N GLU A 533 -11.93 -11.33 30.76
CA GLU A 533 -10.82 -11.08 31.70
C GLU A 533 -11.07 -9.87 32.62
N ALA A 534 -10.28 -9.77 33.69
CA ALA A 534 -10.48 -8.87 34.81
C ALA A 534 -10.62 -7.39 34.39
N LYS A 535 -11.59 -6.67 34.97
CA LYS A 535 -11.88 -5.25 34.67
C LYS A 535 -10.93 -4.30 35.42
N SER A 536 -9.65 -4.24 35.04
CA SER A 536 -8.73 -3.23 35.56
C SER A 536 -8.85 -1.90 34.81
N VAL A 537 -9.37 -1.94 33.58
CA VAL A 537 -9.64 -0.75 32.77
C VAL A 537 -11.03 -0.20 33.06
N MET A 538 -11.09 1.10 33.30
CA MET A 538 -12.32 1.88 33.35
C MET A 538 -12.50 2.66 32.06
N ALA A 539 -13.75 2.80 31.61
CA ALA A 539 -14.07 3.60 30.44
C ALA A 539 -15.45 4.24 30.59
N GLU A 540 -15.56 5.47 30.12
CA GLU A 540 -16.82 6.18 29.96
C GLU A 540 -16.88 6.80 28.57
N GLY A 541 -18.08 7.00 28.06
CA GLY A 541 -18.28 7.63 26.77
C GLY A 541 -19.63 8.31 26.68
N LYS A 542 -19.65 9.44 25.98
CA LYS A 542 -20.84 10.26 25.78
C LYS A 542 -20.85 10.87 24.39
N LEU A 543 -22.05 11.07 23.86
CA LEU A 543 -22.30 11.85 22.65
C LEU A 543 -22.85 13.23 23.09
N GLU A 544 -22.10 14.29 22.81
CA GLU A 544 -22.52 15.66 23.10
C GLU A 544 -22.60 16.46 21.80
N GLY A 545 -23.81 16.86 21.42
CA GLY A 545 -24.08 17.34 20.07
C GLY A 545 -23.72 16.26 19.05
N ASP A 546 -22.87 16.59 18.09
CA ASP A 546 -22.38 15.66 17.06
C ASP A 546 -20.99 15.10 17.37
N THR A 547 -20.54 15.12 18.63
CA THR A 547 -19.20 14.64 18.98
C THR A 547 -19.23 13.57 20.05
N TRP A 548 -18.67 12.42 19.69
CA TRP A 548 -18.35 11.37 20.63
C TRP A 548 -17.12 11.75 21.43
N THR A 549 -17.17 11.55 22.74
CA THR A 549 -16.03 11.62 23.65
C THR A 549 -15.95 10.32 24.43
N VAL A 550 -14.82 9.63 24.34
CA VAL A 550 -14.54 8.41 25.12
C VAL A 550 -13.29 8.64 25.95
N VAL A 551 -13.37 8.33 27.23
CA VAL A 551 -12.24 8.37 28.16
C VAL A 551 -11.94 6.95 28.62
N LEU A 552 -10.67 6.57 28.55
CA LEU A 552 -10.13 5.33 29.09
C LEU A 552 -9.20 5.66 30.26
N LYS A 553 -9.29 4.88 31.34
CA LYS A 553 -8.38 4.91 32.47
C LYS A 553 -7.85 3.50 32.73
N ARG A 554 -6.53 3.36 32.85
CA ARG A 554 -5.89 2.09 33.23
C ARG A 554 -4.72 2.30 34.19
N PRO A 555 -4.45 1.35 35.10
CA PRO A 555 -3.22 1.37 35.90
C PRO A 555 -1.97 1.33 35.02
N LEU A 556 -0.91 2.04 35.41
CA LEU A 556 0.40 1.96 34.73
C LEU A 556 1.06 0.61 34.98
N LYS A 557 0.92 0.07 36.20
CA LYS A 557 1.38 -1.28 36.55
C LYS A 557 0.42 -2.33 35.99
N ALA A 558 0.95 -3.48 35.59
CA ALA A 558 0.13 -4.62 35.21
C ALA A 558 -0.78 -5.03 36.38
N SER A 559 -2.08 -5.24 36.11
CA SER A 559 -3.06 -5.63 37.13
C SER A 559 -3.33 -7.14 37.15
N GLY A 560 -2.83 -7.87 36.14
CA GLY A 560 -2.91 -9.31 36.05
C GLY A 560 -2.18 -9.86 34.81
N PRO A 561 -2.23 -11.19 34.59
CA PRO A 561 -1.74 -11.80 33.35
C PRO A 561 -2.43 -11.17 32.14
N GLY A 562 -1.66 -10.82 31.12
CA GLY A 562 -2.19 -10.22 29.90
C GLY A 562 -2.31 -8.69 29.91
N ASP A 563 -1.89 -8.02 31.00
CA ASP A 563 -1.75 -6.57 31.05
C ASP A 563 -0.26 -6.15 30.90
N ILE A 564 0.01 -5.12 30.11
CA ILE A 564 1.38 -4.59 29.93
C ILE A 564 1.68 -3.50 30.94
N ALA A 565 2.77 -3.62 31.69
CA ALA A 565 3.26 -2.53 32.53
C ALA A 565 3.85 -1.41 31.64
N LEU A 566 3.37 -0.18 31.84
CA LEU A 566 3.90 1.03 31.22
C LEU A 566 4.93 1.66 32.14
N GLU A 567 6.17 1.68 31.68
CA GLU A 567 7.32 2.14 32.45
C GLU A 567 7.96 3.37 31.79
N PRO A 568 8.42 4.36 32.58
CA PRO A 568 9.22 5.47 32.06
C PRO A 568 10.43 4.98 31.25
N GLY A 569 10.72 5.66 30.14
CA GLY A 569 11.85 5.33 29.26
C GLY A 569 11.63 4.15 28.31
N LYS A 570 10.47 3.47 28.36
CA LYS A 570 10.08 2.46 27.36
C LYS A 570 9.13 3.06 26.32
N THR A 571 9.25 2.55 25.09
CA THR A 571 8.38 2.89 23.97
C THR A 571 7.57 1.67 23.57
N TYR A 572 6.27 1.86 23.37
CA TYR A 572 5.31 0.81 23.10
C TYR A 572 4.66 1.01 21.73
N THR A 573 4.49 -0.06 20.98
CA THR A 573 3.67 -0.01 19.76
C THR A 573 2.20 -0.10 20.14
N VAL A 574 1.41 0.88 19.69
CA VAL A 574 -0.03 0.94 19.97
C VAL A 574 -0.84 1.14 18.71
N GLY A 575 -2.13 0.84 18.78
CA GLY A 575 -3.09 1.21 17.76
C GLY A 575 -4.52 1.23 18.29
N PHE A 576 -5.39 1.88 17.52
CA PHE A 576 -6.75 2.23 17.92
C PHE A 576 -7.74 1.74 16.90
N ALA A 577 -8.94 1.38 17.34
CA ALA A 577 -10.05 1.01 16.49
C ALA A 577 -11.36 1.59 17.00
N ILE A 578 -12.21 2.01 16.07
CA ILE A 578 -13.56 2.47 16.33
C ILE A 578 -14.51 1.63 15.49
N HIS A 579 -15.34 0.84 16.16
CA HIS A 579 -16.58 0.36 15.57
C HIS A 579 -17.60 1.49 15.69
N ASP A 580 -17.91 2.13 14.58
CA ASP A 580 -18.96 3.15 14.50
C ASP A 580 -20.21 2.58 13.84
N ASP A 581 -21.32 3.32 13.88
CA ASP A 581 -22.49 3.02 13.07
C ASP A 581 -23.04 1.59 13.31
N TYR A 582 -23.09 1.17 14.58
CA TYR A 582 -23.56 -0.15 15.00
C TYR A 582 -22.80 -1.31 14.33
N THR A 583 -21.57 -1.08 13.87
CA THR A 583 -20.76 -2.11 13.21
C THR A 583 -20.09 -3.06 14.21
N ASN A 584 -19.73 -4.24 13.73
CA ASN A 584 -19.02 -5.24 14.52
C ASN A 584 -17.94 -5.95 13.68
N ALA A 585 -17.15 -6.81 14.33
CA ALA A 585 -16.12 -7.62 13.68
C ALA A 585 -15.16 -6.78 12.83
N ARG A 586 -14.96 -7.11 11.55
CA ARG A 586 -14.03 -6.42 10.64
C ARG A 586 -14.51 -5.05 10.16
N PHE A 587 -15.74 -4.66 10.45
CA PHE A 587 -16.36 -3.46 9.85
C PHE A 587 -16.03 -2.13 10.56
N HIS A 588 -14.89 -2.08 11.26
CA HIS A 588 -14.41 -0.92 12.03
C HIS A 588 -13.43 -0.06 11.24
N HIS A 589 -13.18 1.14 11.73
CA HIS A 589 -12.03 1.95 11.35
C HIS A 589 -10.88 1.68 12.31
N VAL A 590 -9.67 1.77 11.81
CA VAL A 590 -8.47 1.43 12.57
C VAL A 590 -7.33 2.38 12.21
N SER A 591 -6.45 2.63 13.17
CA SER A 591 -5.26 3.42 12.99
C SER A 591 -4.13 2.58 12.37
N LEU A 592 -3.12 3.23 11.80
CA LEU A 592 -1.81 2.58 11.65
C LEU A 592 -1.14 2.42 13.03
N GLU A 593 0.04 1.81 13.05
CA GLU A 593 0.85 1.66 14.26
C GLU A 593 1.44 2.99 14.71
N TYR A 594 1.32 3.30 16.01
CA TYR A 594 1.94 4.45 16.66
C TYR A 594 2.91 4.02 17.76
N LYS A 595 3.86 4.90 18.09
CA LYS A 595 4.76 4.76 19.24
C LYS A 595 4.28 5.60 20.40
N LEU A 596 3.96 4.96 21.52
CA LEU A 596 3.56 5.59 22.77
C LEU A 596 4.67 5.47 23.80
N ALA A 597 4.96 6.55 24.54
CA ALA A 597 5.87 6.51 25.67
C ALA A 597 5.46 7.52 26.75
N LEU A 598 5.83 7.24 28.00
CA LEU A 598 5.63 8.14 29.13
C LEU A 598 6.74 9.18 29.15
N ASP A 599 6.37 10.45 29.30
CA ASP A 599 7.27 11.60 29.45
C ASP A 599 8.41 11.67 28.40
N ASN A 600 8.12 11.28 27.16
CA ASN A 600 9.08 11.29 26.07
C ASN A 600 8.56 12.13 24.88
N PRO A 601 9.08 13.35 24.68
CA PRO A 601 8.65 14.24 23.60
C PRO A 601 9.01 13.73 22.20
N GLU A 602 9.92 12.75 22.08
CA GLU A 602 10.25 12.13 20.79
C GLU A 602 9.24 11.05 20.36
N ALA A 603 8.38 10.60 21.27
CA ALA A 603 7.36 9.61 20.95
C ALA A 603 6.23 10.22 20.12
N GLU A 604 5.67 9.42 19.22
CA GLU A 604 4.53 9.87 18.41
C GLU A 604 3.32 10.18 19.30
N ILE A 605 3.12 9.42 20.38
CA ILE A 605 2.16 9.71 21.45
C ILE A 605 2.96 9.88 22.74
N ASN A 606 3.25 11.13 23.08
CA ASN A 606 3.87 11.50 24.35
C ASN A 606 2.78 11.58 25.43
N VAL A 607 2.84 10.68 26.41
CA VAL A 607 1.95 10.72 27.57
C VAL A 607 2.65 11.52 28.67
N VAL A 608 2.24 12.77 28.86
CA VAL A 608 2.90 13.66 29.82
C VAL A 608 2.30 13.45 31.22
N GLY A 609 3.16 13.39 32.23
CA GLY A 609 2.74 13.40 33.63
C GLY A 609 2.13 14.75 34.03
N LYS A 610 0.93 14.73 34.62
CA LYS A 610 0.21 15.94 35.06
C LYS A 610 -0.25 15.84 36.51
#